data_AF-A0A173ZW39-F1
#
_entry.id   AF-A0A173ZW39-F1
#
_cell.length_a   1.000
_cell.length_b   1.000
_cell.length_c   1.000
_cell.angle_alpha   90.00
_cell.angle_beta   90.00
_cell.angle_gamma   90.00
#
_symmetry.space_group_name_H-M   'P 1'
#
loop_
_entity.id
_entity.type
_entity.pdbx_description
1 polymer ?
#
loop_
_entity_poly.entity_id
_entity_poly.type
_entity_poly.pdbx_seq_one_letter_code
_entity_poly.pdbx_strand_id
1 'polypeptide(L)'
;MNEHNNNDGQMEETMTDAKNPWNADLNDPYLGLKLASERLSIVRYVFLVQIEDGIASAAQRASLEYADAVLIGWPEVDAEDVVELDEEKLKSVDEQMRLMEQYIAKFSAMEREQDIDGMTDTLIRVTERVAEVRRAYQPDFPLPTFAEIRRVVQDEWDEDMGKIDPDNASPTADSIGRETADADQEQKNEDAS
;
A
#
# COMPACT_ATOMS: atom_id res chain seq x y z
N MET A 1 3.83 59.96 -40.40
CA MET A 1 4.69 59.50 -39.29
C MET A 1 4.00 58.28 -38.72
N ASN A 2 4.53 57.10 -39.01
CA ASN A 2 3.92 55.83 -38.62
C ASN A 2 4.79 55.25 -37.50
N GLU A 3 4.34 55.41 -36.26
CA GLU A 3 5.00 54.83 -35.08
C GLU A 3 4.88 53.31 -35.15
N HIS A 4 6.05 52.65 -35.08
CA HIS A 4 6.15 51.21 -35.09
C HIS A 4 5.66 50.67 -33.75
N ASN A 5 4.64 49.82 -33.83
CA ASN A 5 4.04 49.09 -32.74
C ASN A 5 5.03 48.03 -32.26
N ASN A 6 5.81 48.33 -31.22
CA ASN A 6 6.64 47.36 -30.51
C ASN A 6 5.72 46.49 -29.64
N ASN A 7 5.28 45.35 -30.18
CA ASN A 7 4.55 44.35 -29.41
C ASN A 7 5.09 42.92 -29.64
N ASP A 8 6.40 42.81 -29.79
CA ASP A 8 7.12 41.53 -29.95
C ASP A 8 7.90 41.14 -28.68
N GLY A 9 7.44 41.58 -27.50
CA GLY A 9 8.11 41.34 -26.21
C GLY A 9 7.31 40.53 -25.19
N GLN A 10 6.12 40.03 -25.55
CA GLN A 10 5.25 39.27 -24.64
C GLN A 10 4.77 37.95 -25.28
N MET A 11 5.70 37.13 -25.76
CA MET A 11 5.44 35.71 -26.02
C MET A 11 6.66 34.86 -25.68
N GLU A 12 7.36 35.18 -24.59
CA GLU A 12 8.51 34.39 -24.13
C GLU A 12 8.46 34.06 -22.64
N GLU A 13 7.27 34.02 -22.06
CA GLU A 13 7.04 33.50 -20.71
C GLU A 13 5.74 32.71 -20.74
N THR A 14 5.70 31.53 -20.11
CA THR A 14 4.65 30.47 -20.18
C THR A 14 4.89 29.30 -21.16
N MET A 15 6.14 28.83 -21.30
CA MET A 15 6.41 27.42 -21.67
C MET A 15 7.19 26.66 -20.58
N THR A 16 7.07 27.06 -19.32
CA THR A 16 7.86 26.47 -18.22
C THR A 16 7.12 25.47 -17.33
N ASP A 17 5.80 25.26 -17.46
CA ASP A 17 5.06 24.52 -16.42
C ASP A 17 4.43 23.18 -16.86
N ALA A 18 5.00 22.52 -17.87
CA ALA A 18 4.58 21.16 -18.22
C ALA A 18 5.13 20.08 -17.26
N LYS A 19 6.13 20.41 -16.43
CA LYS A 19 6.82 19.46 -15.55
C LYS A 19 6.25 19.39 -14.13
N ASN A 20 5.49 20.38 -13.69
CA ASN A 20 4.89 20.43 -12.35
C ASN A 20 3.37 20.74 -12.43
N PRO A 21 2.56 19.83 -12.97
CA PRO A 21 1.13 20.06 -13.19
C PRO A 21 0.32 20.29 -11.89
N TRP A 22 0.95 20.06 -10.73
CA TRP A 22 0.31 20.15 -9.42
C TRP A 22 0.74 21.39 -8.61
N ASN A 23 1.57 22.26 -9.18
CA ASN A 23 2.09 23.46 -8.52
C ASN A 23 2.72 23.14 -7.14
N ALA A 24 3.36 21.97 -7.02
CA ALA A 24 4.07 21.56 -5.81
C ALA A 24 5.36 22.40 -5.65
N ASP A 25 5.71 22.81 -4.45
CA ASP A 25 7.01 23.45 -4.24
C ASP A 25 8.11 22.39 -4.29
N LEU A 26 8.77 22.28 -5.44
CA LEU A 26 9.86 21.33 -5.67
C LEU A 26 11.12 21.65 -4.85
N ASN A 27 11.17 22.81 -4.19
CA ASN A 27 12.26 23.18 -3.29
C ASN A 27 11.92 22.94 -1.81
N ASP A 28 10.69 22.49 -1.48
CA ASP A 28 10.32 22.12 -0.12
C ASP A 28 11.12 20.86 0.29
N PRO A 29 12.06 20.97 1.25
CA PRO A 29 12.85 19.81 1.65
C PRO A 29 11.98 18.69 2.22
N TYR A 30 10.79 18.98 2.75
CA TYR A 30 9.88 17.98 3.31
C TYR A 30 8.90 17.39 2.30
N LEU A 31 8.97 17.79 1.02
CA LEU A 31 8.06 17.28 -0.01
C LEU A 31 8.13 15.75 -0.13
N GLY A 32 9.34 15.18 -0.07
CA GLY A 32 9.54 13.73 -0.11
C GLY A 32 8.86 13.00 1.07
N LEU A 33 8.87 13.59 2.27
CA LEU A 33 8.23 13.02 3.45
C LEU A 33 6.70 12.95 3.30
N LYS A 34 6.08 13.99 2.72
CA LYS A 34 4.63 14.02 2.47
C LYS A 34 4.24 13.03 1.37
N LEU A 35 4.94 13.09 0.24
CA LEU A 35 4.60 12.27 -0.93
C LEU A 35 4.79 10.78 -0.67
N ALA A 36 5.82 10.37 0.08
CA ALA A 36 6.10 8.95 0.31
C ALA A 36 4.93 8.24 1.02
N SER A 37 4.35 8.84 2.06
CA SER A 37 3.21 8.24 2.76
C SER A 37 1.94 8.21 1.92
N GLU A 38 1.65 9.28 1.19
CA GLU A 38 0.50 9.34 0.28
C GLU A 38 0.60 8.25 -0.79
N ARG A 39 1.78 8.12 -1.41
CA ARG A 39 2.02 7.13 -2.47
C ARG A 39 1.89 5.71 -1.95
N LEU A 40 2.49 5.39 -0.80
CA LEU A 40 2.36 4.07 -0.20
C LEU A 40 0.92 3.77 0.19
N SER A 41 0.21 4.74 0.76
CA SER A 41 -1.20 4.58 1.17
C SER A 41 -2.10 4.20 0.00
N ILE A 42 -1.90 4.83 -1.17
CA ILE A 42 -2.67 4.51 -2.38
C ILE A 42 -2.34 3.11 -2.88
N VAL A 43 -1.05 2.78 -3.04
CA VAL A 43 -0.62 1.48 -3.58
C VAL A 43 -1.06 0.33 -2.67
N ARG A 44 -0.96 0.53 -1.35
CA ARG A 44 -1.46 -0.40 -0.34
C ARG A 44 -2.97 -0.62 -0.48
N TYR A 45 -3.75 0.46 -0.64
CA TYR A 45 -5.20 0.35 -0.82
C TYR A 45 -5.57 -0.41 -2.09
N VAL A 46 -4.90 -0.11 -3.21
CA VAL A 46 -5.12 -0.86 -4.47
C VAL A 46 -4.81 -2.34 -4.27
N PHE A 47 -3.70 -2.67 -3.62
CA PHE A 47 -3.34 -4.06 -3.33
C PHE A 47 -4.36 -4.78 -2.45
N LEU A 48 -4.85 -4.12 -1.39
CA LEU A 48 -5.87 -4.67 -0.49
C LEU A 48 -7.12 -5.11 -1.26
N VAL A 49 -7.60 -4.26 -2.18
CA VAL A 49 -8.76 -4.58 -3.02
C VAL A 49 -8.47 -5.78 -3.94
N GLN A 50 -7.24 -5.96 -4.43
CA GLN A 50 -6.92 -7.10 -5.29
C GLN A 50 -6.95 -8.46 -4.58
N ILE A 51 -6.79 -8.48 -3.25
CA ILE A 51 -6.74 -9.72 -2.46
C ILE A 51 -8.00 -9.93 -1.61
N GLU A 52 -9.02 -9.08 -1.76
CA GLU A 52 -10.23 -9.11 -0.93
C GLU A 52 -11.14 -10.31 -1.23
N ASP A 53 -11.08 -10.83 -2.46
CA ASP A 53 -11.84 -11.98 -2.90
C ASP A 53 -11.16 -13.30 -2.50
N GLY A 54 -11.25 -13.64 -1.21
CA GLY A 54 -10.80 -14.91 -0.66
C GLY A 54 -9.98 -14.78 0.62
N ILE A 55 -9.36 -15.88 1.04
CA ILE A 55 -8.43 -15.85 2.17
C ILE A 55 -7.04 -15.51 1.62
N ALA A 56 -6.56 -14.30 1.90
CA ALA A 56 -5.24 -13.84 1.50
C ALA A 56 -4.14 -14.80 2.02
N SER A 57 -3.13 -15.09 1.23
CA SER A 57 -1.99 -15.91 1.66
C SER A 57 -1.17 -15.21 2.75
N ALA A 58 -0.38 -15.97 3.52
CA ALA A 58 0.54 -15.41 4.51
C ALA A 58 1.50 -14.36 3.91
N ALA A 59 1.95 -14.54 2.66
CA ALA A 59 2.84 -13.59 1.99
C ALA A 59 2.12 -12.28 1.64
N GLN A 60 0.88 -12.36 1.15
CA GLN A 60 0.04 -11.20 0.85
C GLN A 60 -0.32 -10.44 2.13
N ARG A 61 -0.63 -11.15 3.21
CA ARG A 61 -0.88 -10.56 4.53
C ARG A 61 0.38 -9.87 5.07
N ALA A 62 1.54 -10.50 4.97
CA ALA A 62 2.80 -9.93 5.43
C ALA A 62 3.20 -8.65 4.67
N SER A 63 2.94 -8.57 3.36
CA SER A 63 3.25 -7.36 2.59
C SER A 63 2.36 -6.17 2.99
N LEU A 64 1.06 -6.42 3.26
CA LEU A 64 0.14 -5.41 3.80
C LEU A 64 0.53 -4.96 5.21
N GLU A 65 0.79 -5.90 6.12
CA GLU A 65 1.17 -5.59 7.49
C GLU A 65 2.50 -4.82 7.54
N TYR A 66 3.43 -5.10 6.63
CA TYR A 66 4.66 -4.32 6.52
C TYR A 66 4.39 -2.88 6.05
N ALA A 67 3.52 -2.69 5.06
CA ALA A 67 3.10 -1.35 4.64
C ALA A 67 2.42 -0.58 5.79
N ASP A 68 1.57 -1.25 6.56
CA ASP A 68 0.93 -0.69 7.75
C ASP A 68 1.94 -0.29 8.82
N ALA A 69 2.89 -1.18 9.13
CA ALA A 69 3.92 -0.91 10.13
C ALA A 69 4.83 0.26 9.74
N VAL A 70 5.03 0.51 8.44
CA VAL A 70 5.78 1.68 7.97
C VAL A 70 4.94 2.96 8.00
N LEU A 71 3.63 2.87 7.76
CA LEU A 71 2.72 4.02 7.77
C LEU A 71 2.23 4.41 9.16
N ILE A 72 2.24 3.49 10.13
CA ILE A 72 1.69 3.75 11.45
C ILE A 72 2.42 4.91 12.14
N GLY A 73 1.65 5.89 12.60
CA GLY A 73 2.19 7.09 13.24
C GLY A 73 3.14 7.89 12.33
N TRP A 74 2.92 7.89 11.01
CA TRP A 74 3.68 8.74 10.09
C TRP A 74 3.70 10.19 10.60
N PRO A 75 4.86 10.86 10.62
CA PRO A 75 4.98 12.16 11.26
C PRO A 75 4.42 13.29 10.41
N GLU A 76 3.94 14.33 11.08
CA GLU A 76 3.80 15.65 10.48
C GLU A 76 5.19 16.32 10.34
N VAL A 77 5.33 17.24 9.39
CA VAL A 77 6.63 17.88 9.09
C VAL A 77 7.21 18.72 10.24
N ASP A 78 6.36 19.15 11.17
CA ASP A 78 6.72 19.96 12.33
C ASP A 78 6.83 19.14 13.63
N ALA A 79 6.76 17.81 13.55
CA ALA A 79 6.93 16.94 14.70
C ALA A 79 8.35 17.05 15.30
N GLU A 80 8.46 16.96 16.63
CA GLU A 80 9.73 17.15 17.35
C GLU A 80 10.83 16.14 16.99
N ASP A 81 10.43 14.95 16.55
CA ASP A 81 11.33 13.85 16.18
C ASP A 81 11.65 13.83 14.66
N VAL A 82 11.15 14.80 13.90
CA VAL A 82 11.52 15.00 12.49
C VAL A 82 12.76 15.89 12.41
N VAL A 83 13.78 15.39 11.72
CA VAL A 83 15.05 16.09 11.54
C VAL A 83 15.12 16.78 10.17
N GLU A 84 15.79 17.93 10.13
CA GLU A 84 16.16 18.58 8.88
C GLU A 84 17.29 17.81 8.18
N LEU A 85 17.18 17.65 6.87
CA LEU A 85 18.15 16.89 6.07
C LEU A 85 19.18 17.81 5.42
N ASP A 86 20.42 17.35 5.36
CA ASP A 86 21.45 17.96 4.52
C ASP A 86 21.27 17.59 3.04
N GLU A 87 22.04 18.23 2.17
CA GLU A 87 21.96 18.03 0.72
C GLU A 87 22.25 16.59 0.28
N GLU A 88 23.09 15.86 1.02
CA GLU A 88 23.43 14.47 0.71
C GLU A 88 22.24 13.55 1.02
N LYS A 89 21.62 13.72 2.19
CA LYS A 89 20.43 12.98 2.58
C LYS A 89 19.23 13.31 1.70
N LEU A 90 19.06 14.57 1.30
CA LEU A 90 18.01 14.98 0.35
C LEU A 90 18.18 14.26 -1.00
N LYS A 91 19.41 14.18 -1.55
CA LYS A 91 19.68 13.40 -2.77
C LYS A 91 19.36 11.91 -2.60
N SER A 92 19.62 11.37 -1.41
CA SER A 92 19.27 9.98 -1.08
C SER A 92 17.74 9.78 -1.07
N VAL A 93 17.00 10.71 -0.46
CA VAL A 93 15.53 10.72 -0.47
C VAL A 93 15.00 10.82 -1.90
N ASP A 94 15.56 11.71 -2.74
CA ASP A 94 15.17 11.84 -4.15
C ASP A 94 15.35 10.52 -4.91
N GLU A 95 16.44 9.80 -4.67
CA GLU A 95 16.67 8.48 -5.28
C GLU A 95 15.67 7.44 -4.76
N GLN A 96 15.37 7.43 -3.45
CA GLN A 96 14.32 6.54 -2.92
C GLN A 96 12.97 6.84 -3.57
N MET A 97 12.60 8.11 -3.72
CA MET A 97 11.36 8.53 -4.37
C MET A 97 11.33 8.11 -5.84
N ARG A 98 12.43 8.30 -6.57
CA ARG A 98 12.55 7.87 -7.97
C ARG A 98 12.41 6.35 -8.14
N LEU A 99 13.02 5.57 -7.24
CA LEU A 99 12.90 4.11 -7.25
C LEU A 99 11.49 3.67 -6.88
N MET A 100 10.87 4.32 -5.89
CA MET A 100 9.49 4.09 -5.48
C MET A 100 8.56 4.26 -6.69
N GLU A 101 8.64 5.37 -7.41
CA GLU A 101 7.81 5.63 -8.60
C GLU A 101 8.01 4.60 -9.71
N GLN A 102 9.24 4.13 -9.92
CA GLN A 102 9.50 3.04 -10.87
C GLN A 102 8.83 1.72 -10.46
N TYR A 103 8.81 1.42 -9.16
CA TYR A 103 8.10 0.25 -8.65
C TYR A 103 6.58 0.42 -8.73
N ILE A 104 6.05 1.62 -8.46
CA ILE A 104 4.62 1.91 -8.63
C ILE A 104 4.20 1.73 -10.10
N ALA A 105 5.00 2.18 -11.05
CA ALA A 105 4.71 1.97 -12.47
C ALA A 105 4.65 0.46 -12.85
N LYS A 106 5.53 -0.37 -12.27
CA LYS A 106 5.50 -1.83 -12.43
C LYS A 106 4.28 -2.44 -11.75
N PHE A 107 3.97 -2.01 -10.53
CA PHE A 107 2.80 -2.44 -9.77
C PHE A 107 1.51 -2.20 -10.56
N SER A 108 1.34 -1.02 -11.15
CA SER A 108 0.17 -0.71 -11.99
C SER A 108 0.13 -1.53 -13.28
N ALA A 109 1.27 -1.99 -13.82
CA ALA A 109 1.28 -2.92 -14.94
C ALA A 109 0.81 -4.32 -14.53
N MET A 110 1.32 -4.81 -13.40
CA MET A 110 0.93 -6.10 -12.81
C MET A 110 -0.56 -6.12 -12.43
N GLU A 111 -1.10 -5.02 -11.91
CA GLU A 111 -2.54 -4.86 -11.65
C GLU A 111 -3.38 -5.14 -12.90
N ARG A 112 -3.01 -4.55 -14.05
CA ARG A 112 -3.72 -4.77 -15.32
C ARG A 112 -3.59 -6.21 -15.84
N GLU A 113 -2.51 -6.88 -15.48
CA GLU A 113 -2.22 -8.27 -15.84
C GLU A 113 -2.79 -9.27 -14.83
N GLN A 114 -3.37 -8.77 -13.73
CA GLN A 114 -3.84 -9.57 -12.58
C GLN A 114 -2.73 -10.43 -11.95
N ASP A 115 -1.49 -9.96 -11.98
CA ASP A 115 -0.32 -10.63 -11.39
C ASP A 115 -0.20 -10.30 -9.89
N ILE A 116 -1.00 -10.97 -9.07
CA ILE A 116 -1.08 -10.71 -7.63
C ILE A 116 0.24 -11.03 -6.90
N ASP A 117 0.95 -12.08 -7.33
CA ASP A 117 2.24 -12.44 -6.74
C ASP A 117 3.30 -11.37 -7.06
N GLY A 118 3.35 -10.88 -8.30
CA GLY A 118 4.20 -9.76 -8.69
C GLY A 118 3.85 -8.47 -7.95
N MET A 119 2.56 -8.19 -7.73
CA MET A 119 2.09 -7.06 -6.93
C MET A 119 2.54 -7.19 -5.47
N THR A 120 2.48 -8.39 -4.89
CA THR A 120 2.91 -8.68 -3.51
C THR A 120 4.39 -8.33 -3.33
N ASP A 121 5.25 -8.85 -4.20
CA ASP A 121 6.69 -8.56 -4.18
C ASP A 121 6.99 -7.08 -4.42
N THR A 122 6.22 -6.43 -5.28
CA THR A 122 6.43 -5.03 -5.62
C THR A 122 5.95 -4.08 -4.51
N LEU A 123 4.86 -4.40 -3.80
CA LEU A 123 4.42 -3.64 -2.62
C LEU A 123 5.51 -3.64 -1.55
N ILE A 124 6.18 -4.76 -1.32
CA ILE A 124 7.32 -4.84 -0.37
C ILE A 124 8.41 -3.85 -0.78
N ARG A 125 8.79 -3.83 -2.07
CA ARG A 125 9.84 -2.92 -2.58
C ARG A 125 9.46 -1.45 -2.46
N VAL A 126 8.20 -1.09 -2.77
CA VAL A 126 7.66 0.27 -2.56
C VAL A 126 7.75 0.64 -1.08
N THR A 127 7.30 -0.25 -0.20
CA THR A 127 7.30 -0.07 1.25
C THR A 127 8.73 0.13 1.79
N GLU A 128 9.71 -0.62 1.30
CA GLU A 128 11.12 -0.41 1.66
C GLU A 128 11.63 0.97 1.27
N ARG A 129 11.28 1.49 0.08
CA ARG A 129 11.71 2.84 -0.32
C ARG A 129 11.14 3.89 0.63
N VAL A 130 9.87 3.72 1.01
CA VAL A 130 9.16 4.62 1.94
C VAL A 130 9.73 4.51 3.35
N ALA A 131 10.09 3.31 3.80
CA ALA A 131 10.78 3.10 5.06
C ALA A 131 12.14 3.82 5.10
N GLU A 132 12.90 3.80 4.00
CA GLU A 132 14.17 4.54 3.91
C GLU A 132 13.96 6.06 3.91
N VAL A 133 12.91 6.57 3.26
CA VAL A 133 12.53 7.99 3.39
C VAL A 133 12.21 8.32 4.85
N ARG A 134 11.37 7.52 5.52
CA ARG A 134 11.04 7.73 6.93
C ARG A 134 12.28 7.69 7.82
N ARG A 135 13.17 6.73 7.60
CA ARG A 135 14.43 6.58 8.37
C ARG A 135 15.35 7.79 8.21
N ALA A 136 15.29 8.49 7.09
CA ALA A 136 16.05 9.74 6.90
C ALA A 136 15.53 10.86 7.81
N TYR A 137 14.20 11.05 7.85
CA TYR A 137 13.55 12.12 8.63
C TYR A 137 13.33 11.80 10.11
N GLN A 138 13.13 10.52 10.47
CA GLN A 138 12.94 10.06 11.84
C GLN A 138 13.91 8.89 12.15
N PRO A 139 15.21 9.15 12.30
CA PRO A 139 16.22 8.09 12.44
C PRO A 139 16.05 7.23 13.70
N ASP A 140 15.45 7.80 14.75
CA ASP A 140 15.23 7.13 16.03
C ASP A 140 13.89 6.37 16.10
N PHE A 141 13.02 6.51 15.09
CA PHE A 141 11.76 5.77 15.04
C PHE A 141 12.03 4.30 14.67
N PRO A 142 11.59 3.33 15.49
CA PRO A 142 11.85 1.93 15.23
C PRO A 142 10.97 1.44 14.07
N LEU A 143 11.60 1.08 12.95
CA LEU A 143 10.93 0.45 11.82
C LEU A 143 11.30 -1.02 11.73
N PRO A 144 10.32 -1.93 11.65
CA PRO A 144 10.60 -3.34 11.41
C PRO A 144 11.09 -3.54 9.97
N THR A 145 11.77 -4.65 9.75
CA THR A 145 12.08 -5.17 8.43
C THR A 145 10.94 -6.07 7.94
N PHE A 146 10.82 -6.23 6.62
CA PHE A 146 9.87 -7.19 6.06
C PHE A 146 10.10 -8.62 6.58
N ALA A 147 11.35 -9.02 6.81
CA ALA A 147 11.68 -10.34 7.32
C ALA A 147 11.12 -10.57 8.74
N GLU A 148 11.13 -9.55 9.60
CA GLU A 148 10.56 -9.61 10.94
C GLU A 148 9.04 -9.73 10.89
N ILE A 149 8.37 -8.91 10.08
CA ILE A 149 6.91 -8.97 9.87
C ILE A 149 6.51 -10.33 9.29
N ARG A 150 7.15 -10.77 8.21
CA ARG A 150 6.84 -12.03 7.54
C ARG A 150 6.93 -13.22 8.50
N ARG A 151 7.91 -13.23 9.41
CA ARG A 151 8.03 -14.30 10.39
C ARG A 151 6.83 -14.33 11.32
N VAL A 152 6.47 -13.19 11.90
CA VAL A 152 5.32 -13.08 12.83
C VAL A 152 4.03 -13.49 12.12
N VAL A 153 3.79 -12.96 10.92
CA VAL A 153 2.59 -13.29 10.14
C VAL A 153 2.52 -14.76 9.76
N GLN A 154 3.65 -15.38 9.41
CA GLN A 154 3.69 -16.80 9.10
C GLN A 154 3.38 -17.64 10.33
N ASP A 155 3.96 -17.30 11.48
CA ASP A 155 3.72 -18.00 12.75
C ASP A 155 2.22 -17.93 13.14
N GLU A 156 1.58 -16.75 13.00
CA GLU A 156 0.14 -16.58 13.23
C GLU A 156 -0.71 -17.37 12.24
N TRP A 157 -0.33 -17.32 10.96
CA TRP A 157 -1.05 -18.03 9.91
C TRP A 157 -1.03 -19.54 10.10
N ASP A 158 0.13 -20.11 10.45
CA ASP A 158 0.28 -21.55 10.70
C ASP A 158 -0.56 -21.99 11.92
N GLU A 159 -0.62 -21.14 12.95
CA GLU A 159 -1.47 -21.40 14.12
C GLU A 159 -2.95 -21.37 13.76
N ASP A 160 -3.39 -20.40 12.97
CA ASP A 160 -4.78 -20.25 12.56
C ASP A 160 -5.23 -21.34 11.60
N MET A 161 -4.41 -21.68 10.61
CA MET A 161 -4.70 -22.78 9.70
C MET A 161 -4.67 -24.15 10.41
N GLY A 162 -3.84 -24.31 11.44
CA GLY A 162 -3.80 -25.52 12.27
C GLY A 162 -5.07 -25.74 13.10
N LYS A 163 -5.90 -24.71 13.32
CA LYS A 163 -7.19 -24.78 14.02
C LYS A 163 -8.36 -25.14 13.10
N ILE A 164 -8.16 -25.09 11.78
CA ILE A 164 -9.20 -25.43 10.80
C ILE A 164 -9.23 -26.94 10.63
N ASP A 165 -10.28 -27.58 11.13
CA ASP A 165 -10.54 -29.00 10.91
C ASP A 165 -10.98 -29.21 9.43
N PRO A 166 -10.25 -30.00 8.62
CA PRO A 166 -10.63 -30.27 7.24
C PRO A 166 -11.99 -30.99 7.12
N ASP A 167 -12.44 -31.69 8.17
CA ASP A 167 -13.75 -32.36 8.20
C ASP A 167 -14.90 -31.42 8.60
N ASN A 168 -14.61 -30.16 8.98
CA ASN A 168 -15.59 -29.18 9.46
C ASN A 168 -15.62 -27.90 8.59
N ALA A 169 -15.02 -27.96 7.39
CA ALA A 169 -14.98 -26.88 6.43
C ALA A 169 -16.34 -26.68 5.75
N SER A 170 -17.24 -25.96 6.42
CA SER A 170 -18.55 -25.50 5.95
C SER A 170 -19.51 -26.64 5.55
N PRO A 171 -20.77 -26.63 6.02
CA PRO A 171 -21.73 -27.59 5.53
C PRO A 171 -21.90 -27.35 4.02
N THR A 172 -21.46 -28.32 3.21
CA THR A 172 -21.82 -28.39 1.78
C THR A 172 -23.33 -28.18 1.64
N ALA A 173 -23.78 -27.60 0.52
CA ALA A 173 -25.21 -27.38 0.27
C ALA A 173 -26.04 -28.67 0.44
N ASP A 174 -25.43 -29.84 0.20
CA ASP A 174 -26.02 -31.15 0.45
C ASP A 174 -26.19 -31.48 1.94
N SER A 175 -25.26 -31.08 2.81
CA SER A 175 -25.40 -31.25 4.26
C SER A 175 -26.42 -30.29 4.88
N ILE A 176 -26.51 -29.03 4.41
CA ILE A 176 -27.57 -28.09 4.82
C ILE A 176 -28.95 -28.61 4.38
N GLY A 177 -29.03 -29.18 3.17
CA GLY A 177 -30.26 -29.78 2.65
C GLY A 177 -30.72 -31.03 3.42
N ARG A 178 -29.79 -31.82 3.95
CA ARG A 178 -30.12 -32.97 4.81
C ARG A 178 -30.60 -32.53 6.20
N GLU A 179 -29.92 -31.58 6.83
CA GLU A 179 -30.33 -31.06 8.14
C GLU A 179 -31.71 -30.40 8.09
N THR A 180 -32.05 -29.69 7.01
CA THR A 180 -33.40 -29.13 6.82
C THR A 180 -34.46 -30.19 6.54
N ALA A 181 -34.13 -31.25 5.80
CA ALA A 181 -35.05 -32.35 5.53
C ALA A 181 -35.33 -33.21 6.78
N ASP A 182 -34.32 -33.43 7.62
CA ASP A 182 -34.45 -34.18 8.86
C ASP A 182 -35.25 -33.38 9.90
N ALA A 183 -35.02 -32.06 10.02
CA ALA A 183 -35.81 -31.18 10.87
C ALA A 183 -37.30 -31.11 10.45
N ASP A 184 -37.58 -31.10 9.15
CA ASP A 184 -38.95 -31.13 8.60
C ASP A 184 -39.66 -32.48 8.85
N GLN A 185 -38.91 -33.59 8.94
CA GLN A 185 -39.45 -34.90 9.29
C GLN A 185 -39.73 -35.02 10.78
N GLU A 186 -38.86 -34.49 11.63
CA GLU A 186 -39.06 -34.48 13.09
C GLU A 186 -40.28 -33.65 13.48
N GLN A 187 -40.45 -32.45 12.90
CA GLN A 187 -41.65 -31.63 13.15
C GLN A 187 -42.95 -32.31 12.70
N LYS A 188 -42.95 -33.00 11.55
CA LYS A 188 -44.14 -33.74 11.08
C LYS A 188 -44.49 -34.94 11.96
N ASN A 189 -43.49 -35.54 12.61
CA ASN A 189 -43.71 -36.66 13.53
C ASN A 189 -44.19 -36.19 14.91
N GLU A 190 -43.78 -34.99 15.35
CA GLU A 190 -44.27 -34.37 16.60
C GLU A 190 -45.70 -33.83 16.47
N ASP A 191 -46.07 -33.24 15.33
CA ASP A 191 -47.45 -32.75 15.06
C ASP A 191 -48.48 -33.88 14.83
N ALA A 192 -48.01 -35.12 14.63
CA ALA A 192 -48.86 -36.29 14.38
C ALA A 192 -49.12 -37.15 15.63
N SER A 193 -48.59 -36.76 16.80
CA SER A 193 -48.77 -37.47 18.09
C SER A 193 -49.62 -36.69 19.09
#